data_AF-A0A9E5FQZ3-F1
#
_entry.id   AF-A0A9E5FQZ3-F1
#
_cell.length_a   1.000
_cell.length_b   1.000
_cell.length_c   1.000
_cell.angle_alpha   90.00
_cell.angle_beta   90.00
_cell.angle_gamma   90.00
#
_symmetry.space_group_name_H-M   'P 1'
#
loop_
_entity.id
_entity.type
_entity.pdbx_description
1 polymer ?
#
loop_
_entity_poly.entity_id
_entity_poly.type
_entity_poly.pdbx_seq_one_letter_code
_entity_poly.pdbx_strand_id
1 'polypeptide(L)'
;MHPKALLDLSAELVRLTLKFEHPADAVVSRFFRDHRALGPRERATLAETVYEVLRKKLLFDHLAPSGSGPKERRLAILGFQAPRDFLKGALNPQELRWLEQCDQVNPQDLMDRHRHNLPDWLVACLKPQLPDSAFWALADSLNQTAGLDVRVNILNEKRESVLKELLAAGLRAEATPYSPWGLRLQGKPALNKLEAFNRGAFEVQDEGSQLLALLLDAKRGEMVADFCAGAGGKTLAIGACMRNTGRLYAFDTAGHRLDALKPRLARSGLSNVHPAAIAHERDDRIKRLVGKLDRVLVDAPCSGLGTLRRNPDLKWRQSLKAVEEMSAKQSAILDSAAKLLKSGGRLVYATCSLLSQENEVMVQAFSHAHPDFVALPVQTLLTDLKVPEASSLCRLGEEGITYLRLWPHVHQTDGFFAAVWQKK
;
A
#
# COMPACT_ATOMS: atom_id res chain seq x y z
N MET A 1 -31.24 -1.85 -7.19
CA MET A 1 -31.56 -3.24 -6.78
C MET A 1 -32.37 -3.25 -5.49
N HIS A 2 -33.23 -4.26 -5.28
CA HIS A 2 -33.99 -4.43 -4.03
C HIS A 2 -33.03 -4.70 -2.84
N PRO A 3 -33.26 -4.13 -1.64
CA PRO A 3 -32.34 -4.27 -0.51
C PRO A 3 -31.95 -5.71 -0.16
N LYS A 4 -32.93 -6.61 -0.12
CA LYS A 4 -32.72 -8.04 0.14
C LYS A 4 -31.72 -8.68 -0.84
N ALA A 5 -31.87 -8.43 -2.13
CA ALA A 5 -30.98 -9.00 -3.15
C ALA A 5 -29.54 -8.49 -3.01
N LEU A 6 -29.38 -7.21 -2.68
CA LEU A 6 -28.04 -6.65 -2.46
C LEU A 6 -27.37 -7.24 -1.21
N LEU A 7 -28.13 -7.43 -0.13
CA LEU A 7 -27.63 -8.08 1.09
C LEU A 7 -27.25 -9.55 0.86
N ASP A 8 -28.05 -10.29 0.08
CA ASP A 8 -27.75 -11.70 -0.25
C ASP A 8 -26.46 -11.80 -1.09
N LEU A 9 -26.27 -10.91 -2.07
CA LEU A 9 -25.01 -10.81 -2.82
C LEU A 9 -23.83 -10.41 -1.92
N SER A 10 -24.03 -9.51 -0.94
CA SER A 10 -23.00 -9.18 0.05
C SER A 10 -22.61 -10.42 0.86
N ALA A 11 -23.57 -11.22 1.32
CA ALA A 11 -23.32 -12.44 2.07
C ALA A 11 -22.55 -13.47 1.22
N GLU A 12 -22.89 -13.62 -0.06
CA GLU A 12 -22.15 -14.48 -0.97
C GLU A 12 -20.71 -14.01 -1.15
N LEU A 13 -20.50 -12.72 -1.39
CA LEU A 13 -19.15 -12.18 -1.59
C LEU A 13 -18.31 -12.27 -0.31
N VAL A 14 -18.91 -12.02 0.86
CA VAL A 14 -18.28 -12.26 2.17
C VAL A 14 -17.83 -13.71 2.29
N ARG A 15 -18.70 -14.68 1.97
CA ARG A 15 -18.36 -16.11 1.98
C ARG A 15 -17.15 -16.44 1.12
N LEU A 16 -17.08 -15.86 -0.09
CA LEU A 16 -15.95 -16.09 -1.01
C LEU A 16 -14.65 -15.49 -0.48
N THR A 17 -14.70 -14.28 0.07
CA THR A 17 -13.49 -13.59 0.58
C THR A 17 -12.94 -14.20 1.87
N LEU A 18 -13.79 -14.75 2.75
CA LEU A 18 -13.36 -15.38 4.00
C LEU A 18 -12.65 -16.72 3.83
N LYS A 19 -12.56 -17.24 2.59
CA LYS A 19 -11.73 -18.42 2.27
C LYS A 19 -10.24 -18.10 2.26
N PHE A 20 -9.86 -16.85 2.01
CA PHE A 20 -8.46 -16.39 2.00
C PHE A 20 -7.53 -17.06 0.97
N GLU A 21 -8.08 -17.84 0.03
CA GLU A 21 -7.34 -18.50 -1.07
C GLU A 21 -6.71 -17.50 -2.05
N HIS A 22 -7.32 -16.33 -2.23
CA HIS A 22 -6.90 -15.28 -3.14
C HIS A 22 -6.99 -13.90 -2.47
N PRO A 23 -6.25 -12.89 -2.99
CA PRO A 23 -6.44 -11.50 -2.59
C PRO A 23 -7.90 -11.05 -2.69
N ALA A 24 -8.39 -10.32 -1.68
CA ALA A 24 -9.79 -9.91 -1.63
C ALA A 24 -10.20 -9.06 -2.84
N ASP A 25 -9.33 -8.17 -3.33
CA ASP A 25 -9.55 -7.35 -4.52
C ASP A 25 -9.73 -8.19 -5.79
N ALA A 26 -8.98 -9.29 -5.92
CA ALA A 26 -9.11 -10.24 -7.03
C ALA A 26 -10.44 -11.00 -6.97
N VAL A 27 -10.87 -11.42 -5.77
CA VAL A 27 -12.18 -12.08 -5.56
C VAL A 27 -13.32 -11.12 -5.89
N VAL A 28 -13.29 -9.88 -5.36
CA VAL A 28 -14.27 -8.82 -5.65
C VAL A 28 -14.31 -8.51 -7.14
N SER A 29 -13.15 -8.36 -7.78
CA SER A 29 -13.06 -8.08 -9.23
C SER A 29 -13.65 -9.21 -10.07
N ARG A 30 -13.38 -10.48 -9.70
CA ARG A 30 -13.98 -11.64 -10.36
C ARG A 30 -15.49 -11.66 -10.17
N PHE A 31 -15.97 -11.46 -8.95
CA PHE A 31 -17.39 -11.42 -8.63
C PHE A 31 -18.14 -10.38 -9.48
N PHE A 32 -17.58 -9.19 -9.68
CA PHE A 32 -18.18 -8.15 -10.53
C PHE A 32 -18.14 -8.46 -12.04
N ARG A 33 -17.18 -9.27 -12.51
CA ARG A 33 -17.19 -9.76 -13.89
C ARG A 33 -18.29 -10.78 -14.14
N ASP A 34 -18.58 -11.58 -13.12
CA ASP A 34 -19.65 -12.59 -13.16
C ASP A 34 -21.03 -11.93 -12.99
N HIS A 35 -21.10 -10.80 -12.28
CA HIS A 35 -22.33 -10.02 -12.03
C HIS A 35 -22.36 -8.69 -12.81
N ARG A 36 -22.35 -8.75 -14.15
CA ARG A 36 -22.24 -7.56 -15.01
C ARG A 36 -23.39 -6.55 -14.85
N ALA A 37 -24.57 -7.01 -14.45
CA ALA A 37 -25.76 -6.18 -14.24
C ALA A 37 -25.64 -5.20 -13.06
N LEU A 38 -24.66 -5.39 -12.16
CA LEU A 38 -24.46 -4.49 -11.02
C LEU A 38 -23.98 -3.11 -11.47
N GLY A 39 -24.72 -2.09 -11.06
CA GLY A 39 -24.35 -0.69 -11.26
C GLY A 39 -23.24 -0.22 -10.32
N PRO A 40 -22.66 0.98 -10.55
CA PRO A 40 -21.54 1.49 -9.77
C PRO A 40 -21.81 1.60 -8.27
N ARG A 41 -23.02 2.01 -7.87
CA ARG A 41 -23.42 2.13 -6.46
C ARG A 41 -23.48 0.77 -5.77
N GLU A 42 -24.05 -0.24 -6.43
CA GLU A 42 -24.18 -1.60 -5.90
C GLU A 42 -22.80 -2.25 -5.73
N ARG A 43 -21.92 -2.09 -6.72
CA ARG A 43 -20.52 -2.54 -6.63
C ARG A 43 -19.77 -1.87 -5.48
N ALA A 44 -19.96 -0.57 -5.29
CA ALA A 44 -19.34 0.15 -4.18
C ALA A 44 -19.83 -0.40 -2.82
N THR A 45 -21.14 -0.54 -2.62
CA THR A 45 -21.69 -1.12 -1.38
C THR A 45 -21.19 -2.54 -1.14
N LEU A 46 -21.16 -3.41 -2.15
CA LEU A 46 -20.66 -4.79 -2.03
C LEU A 46 -19.17 -4.82 -1.62
N ALA A 47 -18.33 -4.06 -2.31
CA ALA A 47 -16.89 -4.01 -2.03
C ALA A 47 -16.61 -3.45 -0.63
N GLU A 48 -17.22 -2.33 -0.26
CA GLU A 48 -17.00 -1.71 1.04
C GLU A 48 -17.57 -2.57 2.18
N THR A 49 -18.70 -3.27 1.98
CA THR A 49 -19.24 -4.22 2.97
C THR A 49 -18.24 -5.33 3.29
N VAL A 50 -17.65 -5.90 2.25
CA VAL A 50 -16.67 -6.99 2.38
C VAL A 50 -15.40 -6.50 3.06
N TYR A 51 -14.88 -5.33 2.66
CA TYR A 51 -13.70 -4.76 3.31
C TYR A 51 -13.97 -4.37 4.77
N GLU A 52 -15.18 -3.91 5.11
CA GLU A 52 -15.56 -3.66 6.50
C GLU A 52 -15.58 -4.95 7.33
N VAL A 53 -16.16 -6.03 6.79
CA VAL A 53 -16.14 -7.35 7.44
C VAL A 53 -14.70 -7.83 7.67
N LEU A 54 -13.81 -7.63 6.70
CA LEU A 54 -12.40 -8.01 6.83
C LEU A 54 -11.66 -7.14 7.85
N ARG A 55 -11.96 -5.85 7.93
CA ARG A 55 -11.38 -4.94 8.93
C ARG A 55 -11.81 -5.32 10.33
N LYS A 56 -13.12 -5.51 10.56
CA LYS A 56 -13.73 -5.77 11.86
C LYS A 56 -14.03 -7.25 12.12
N LYS A 57 -13.26 -8.15 11.51
CA LYS A 57 -13.55 -9.58 11.49
C LYS A 57 -13.71 -10.18 12.89
N LEU A 58 -12.81 -9.87 13.84
CA LEU A 58 -12.87 -10.45 15.19
C LEU A 58 -14.04 -9.92 15.98
N LEU A 59 -14.37 -8.63 15.84
CA LEU A 59 -15.58 -8.05 16.41
C LEU A 59 -16.82 -8.75 15.87
N PHE A 60 -16.94 -8.88 14.55
CA PHE A 60 -18.11 -9.47 13.94
C PHE A 60 -18.21 -10.97 14.19
N ASP A 61 -17.09 -11.70 14.27
CA ASP A 61 -17.06 -13.10 14.71
C ASP A 61 -17.52 -13.26 16.17
N HIS A 62 -17.29 -12.26 17.03
CA HIS A 62 -17.77 -12.24 18.41
C HIS A 62 -19.28 -11.94 18.51
N LEU A 63 -19.78 -11.00 17.70
CA LEU A 63 -21.19 -10.59 17.71
C LEU A 63 -22.12 -11.53 16.93
N ALA A 64 -21.64 -12.16 15.85
CA ALA A 64 -22.45 -13.01 14.98
C ALA A 64 -23.17 -14.16 15.72
N PRO A 65 -22.54 -14.91 16.64
CA PRO A 65 -23.15 -16.09 17.26
C PRO A 65 -24.50 -15.87 17.95
N SER A 66 -24.79 -14.67 18.46
CA SER A 66 -26.08 -14.34 19.10
C SER A 66 -27.23 -14.15 18.11
N GLY A 67 -26.93 -13.99 16.83
CA GLY A 67 -27.91 -13.87 15.75
C GLY A 67 -28.34 -15.21 15.16
N SER A 68 -29.36 -15.19 14.30
CA SER A 68 -29.87 -16.37 13.57
C SER A 68 -29.41 -16.39 12.10
N GLY A 69 -29.48 -17.57 11.47
CA GLY A 69 -29.16 -17.76 10.05
C GLY A 69 -27.68 -18.00 9.74
N PRO A 70 -27.32 -18.08 8.44
CA PRO A 70 -25.95 -18.34 8.00
C PRO A 70 -24.96 -17.29 8.56
N LYS A 71 -23.74 -17.73 8.87
CA LYS A 71 -22.70 -16.86 9.44
C LYS A 71 -22.42 -15.67 8.52
N GLU A 72 -22.26 -15.91 7.24
CA GLU A 72 -21.85 -14.91 6.26
C GLU A 72 -22.92 -13.85 6.03
N ARG A 73 -24.20 -14.22 6.16
CA ARG A 73 -25.31 -13.26 6.16
C ARG A 73 -25.23 -12.35 7.39
N ARG A 74 -25.01 -12.90 8.58
CA ARG A 74 -24.83 -12.11 9.81
C ARG A 74 -23.65 -11.15 9.70
N LEU A 75 -22.51 -11.62 9.17
CA LEU A 75 -21.35 -10.77 8.93
C LEU A 75 -21.66 -9.67 7.90
N ALA A 76 -22.35 -9.99 6.81
CA ALA A 76 -22.76 -9.01 5.82
C ALA A 76 -23.74 -7.96 6.38
N ILE A 77 -24.64 -8.35 7.30
CA ILE A 77 -25.54 -7.43 8.01
C ILE A 77 -24.72 -6.47 8.88
N LEU A 78 -23.80 -6.99 9.70
CA LEU A 78 -22.97 -6.18 10.60
C LEU A 78 -22.04 -5.21 9.85
N GLY A 79 -21.51 -5.63 8.70
CA GLY A 79 -20.59 -4.83 7.88
C GLY A 79 -21.23 -4.00 6.78
N PHE A 80 -22.57 -4.00 6.64
CA PHE A 80 -23.23 -3.46 5.45
C PHE A 80 -22.99 -1.96 5.22
N GLN A 81 -22.44 -1.60 4.07
CA GLN A 81 -22.06 -0.23 3.71
C GLN A 81 -23.10 0.47 2.83
N ALA A 82 -24.29 0.71 3.40
CA ALA A 82 -25.35 1.53 2.82
C ALA A 82 -26.17 2.21 3.95
N PRO A 83 -27.08 3.16 3.63
CA PRO A 83 -27.93 3.79 4.63
C PRO A 83 -28.69 2.74 5.47
N ARG A 84 -28.79 2.99 6.78
CA ARG A 84 -29.36 2.01 7.71
C ARG A 84 -30.80 1.65 7.37
N ASP A 85 -31.60 2.60 6.93
CA ASP A 85 -33.00 2.33 6.53
C ASP A 85 -33.10 1.44 5.29
N PHE A 86 -32.14 1.54 4.37
CA PHE A 86 -32.06 0.62 3.23
C PHE A 86 -31.78 -0.81 3.72
N LEU A 87 -30.83 -1.00 4.64
CA LEU A 87 -30.55 -2.30 5.25
C LEU A 87 -31.79 -2.84 5.97
N LYS A 88 -32.50 -2.04 6.78
CA LYS A 88 -33.70 -2.46 7.52
C LYS A 88 -34.76 -3.07 6.59
N GLY A 89 -34.91 -2.55 5.37
CA GLY A 89 -35.79 -3.12 4.35
C GLY A 89 -35.39 -4.50 3.81
N ALA A 90 -34.20 -4.99 4.14
CA ALA A 90 -33.68 -6.32 3.79
C ALA A 90 -33.77 -7.34 4.94
N LEU A 91 -34.08 -6.90 6.16
CA LEU A 91 -34.03 -7.70 7.38
C LEU A 91 -35.40 -8.23 7.79
N ASN A 92 -35.44 -9.42 8.37
CA ASN A 92 -36.62 -9.90 9.08
C ASN A 92 -36.68 -9.34 10.53
N PRO A 93 -37.80 -9.46 11.26
CA PRO A 93 -37.94 -8.90 12.61
C PRO A 93 -36.91 -9.44 13.63
N GLN A 94 -36.44 -10.68 13.46
CA GLN A 94 -35.41 -11.25 14.34
C GLN A 94 -34.04 -10.66 14.06
N GLU A 95 -33.66 -10.51 12.79
CA GLU A 95 -32.42 -9.86 12.36
C GLU A 95 -32.39 -8.39 12.77
N LEU A 96 -33.51 -7.68 12.69
CA LEU A 96 -33.62 -6.28 13.11
C LEU A 96 -33.33 -6.12 14.61
N ARG A 97 -34.03 -6.91 15.45
CA ARG A 97 -33.82 -6.89 16.90
C ARG A 97 -32.39 -7.27 17.28
N TRP A 98 -31.83 -8.28 16.61
CA TRP A 98 -30.46 -8.71 16.84
C TRP A 98 -29.44 -7.60 16.49
N LEU A 99 -29.61 -6.94 15.34
CA LEU A 99 -28.72 -5.86 14.93
C LEU A 99 -28.81 -4.65 15.87
N GLU A 100 -30.00 -4.33 16.36
CA GLU A 100 -30.20 -3.29 17.39
C GLU A 100 -29.50 -3.65 18.72
N GLN A 101 -29.51 -4.92 19.12
CA GLN A 101 -28.75 -5.39 20.29
C GLN A 101 -27.24 -5.28 20.06
N CYS A 102 -26.74 -5.62 18.87
CA CYS A 102 -25.33 -5.45 18.52
C CYS A 102 -24.89 -3.98 18.58
N ASP A 103 -25.73 -3.05 18.12
CA ASP A 103 -25.42 -1.61 18.15
C ASP A 103 -25.35 -1.04 19.59
N GLN A 104 -25.97 -1.71 20.56
CA GLN A 104 -25.96 -1.31 21.98
C GLN A 104 -24.74 -1.83 22.76
N VAL A 105 -23.92 -2.70 22.15
CA VAL A 105 -22.71 -3.22 22.81
C VAL A 105 -21.72 -2.07 23.05
N ASN A 106 -21.38 -1.83 24.31
CA ASN A 106 -20.40 -0.83 24.67
C ASN A 106 -18.99 -1.31 24.27
N PRO A 107 -18.24 -0.55 23.45
CA PRO A 107 -16.89 -0.94 23.04
C PRO A 107 -15.91 -1.15 24.20
N GLN A 108 -16.17 -0.59 25.38
CA GLN A 108 -15.31 -0.75 26.56
C GLN A 108 -15.48 -2.12 27.23
N ASP A 109 -16.62 -2.78 27.04
CA ASP A 109 -16.89 -4.12 27.60
C ASP A 109 -16.27 -5.23 26.74
N LEU A 110 -15.78 -4.88 25.54
CA LEU A 110 -15.14 -5.80 24.62
C LEU A 110 -13.69 -6.06 25.03
N MET A 111 -13.28 -7.33 24.96
CA MET A 111 -11.86 -7.68 25.00
C MET A 111 -11.08 -6.96 23.90
N ASP A 112 -9.80 -6.67 24.19
CA ASP A 112 -8.88 -5.96 23.29
C ASP A 112 -8.91 -6.50 21.85
N ARG A 113 -8.91 -7.83 21.69
CA ARG A 113 -8.92 -8.49 20.38
C ARG A 113 -10.10 -8.10 19.47
N HIS A 114 -11.26 -7.82 20.07
CA HIS A 114 -12.46 -7.40 19.35
C HIS A 114 -12.43 -5.90 19.04
N ARG A 115 -11.60 -5.13 19.75
CA ARG A 115 -11.40 -3.68 19.51
C ARG A 115 -10.38 -3.46 18.41
N HIS A 116 -9.16 -4.00 18.55
CA HIS A 116 -8.10 -3.79 17.57
C HIS A 116 -8.28 -4.60 16.27
N ASN A 117 -9.00 -5.73 16.30
CA ASN A 117 -9.26 -6.57 15.12
C ASN A 117 -7.99 -7.02 14.37
N LEU A 118 -6.95 -7.41 15.10
CA LEU A 118 -5.68 -7.92 14.57
C LEU A 118 -5.49 -9.36 15.07
N PRO A 119 -4.84 -10.25 14.31
CA PRO A 119 -4.48 -11.57 14.82
C PRO A 119 -3.41 -11.46 15.91
N ASP A 120 -3.42 -12.40 16.85
CA ASP A 120 -2.57 -12.35 18.04
C ASP A 120 -1.07 -12.30 17.71
N TRP A 121 -0.63 -13.01 16.66
CA TRP A 121 0.77 -12.99 16.22
C TRP A 121 1.22 -11.59 15.75
N LEU A 122 0.33 -10.83 15.11
CA LEU A 122 0.64 -9.48 14.63
C LEU A 122 0.68 -8.50 15.80
N VAL A 123 -0.22 -8.67 16.77
CA VAL A 123 -0.20 -7.90 18.03
C VAL A 123 1.10 -8.13 18.78
N ALA A 124 1.54 -9.40 18.89
CA ALA A 124 2.80 -9.76 19.54
C ALA A 124 4.02 -9.12 18.86
N CYS A 125 3.98 -8.89 17.55
CA CYS A 125 5.03 -8.20 16.82
C CYS A 125 4.95 -6.66 16.96
N LEU A 126 3.75 -6.08 16.98
CA LEU A 126 3.56 -4.62 16.95
C LEU A 126 3.63 -3.96 18.33
N LYS A 127 3.04 -4.57 19.38
CA LYS A 127 3.02 -3.99 20.72
C LYS A 127 4.42 -3.66 21.27
N PRO A 128 5.45 -4.52 21.10
CA PRO A 128 6.80 -4.18 21.56
C PRO A 128 7.45 -3.00 20.82
N GLN A 129 6.98 -2.66 19.61
CA GLN A 129 7.58 -1.61 18.79
C GLN A 129 7.07 -0.20 19.11
N LEU A 130 5.95 -0.11 19.84
CA LEU A 130 5.16 1.12 20.01
C LEU A 130 4.76 1.30 21.49
N PRO A 131 4.69 2.56 21.99
CA PRO A 131 3.96 2.85 23.21
C PRO A 131 2.51 2.37 23.12
N ASP A 132 1.89 2.02 24.26
CA ASP A 132 0.53 1.46 24.28
C ASP A 132 -0.51 2.37 23.60
N SER A 133 -0.47 3.68 23.87
CA SER A 133 -1.35 4.66 23.21
C SER A 133 -1.17 4.71 21.70
N ALA A 134 0.07 4.57 21.21
CA ALA A 134 0.38 4.56 19.77
C ALA A 134 -0.05 3.25 19.10
N PHE A 135 0.03 2.12 19.81
CA PHE A 135 -0.52 0.85 19.32
C PHE A 135 -2.04 0.95 19.10
N TRP A 136 -2.77 1.52 20.06
CA TRP A 136 -4.22 1.71 19.92
C TRP A 136 -4.57 2.68 18.79
N ALA A 137 -3.87 3.81 18.69
CA ALA A 137 -4.06 4.74 17.58
C ALA A 137 -3.77 4.08 16.21
N LEU A 138 -2.73 3.23 16.14
CA LEU A 138 -2.44 2.43 14.95
C LEU A 138 -3.59 1.48 14.64
N ALA A 139 -4.04 0.68 15.62
CA ALA A 139 -5.12 -0.28 15.43
C ALA A 139 -6.40 0.38 14.92
N ASP A 140 -6.78 1.53 15.50
CA ASP A 140 -7.93 2.32 15.06
C ASP A 140 -7.76 2.80 13.61
N SER A 141 -6.58 3.32 13.26
CA SER A 141 -6.27 3.75 11.89
C SER A 141 -6.32 2.60 10.88
N LEU A 142 -5.80 1.41 11.24
CA LEU A 142 -5.81 0.23 10.36
C LEU A 142 -7.22 -0.32 10.12
N ASN A 143 -8.17 -0.04 11.02
CA ASN A 143 -9.58 -0.39 10.87
C ASN A 143 -10.39 0.66 10.09
N GLN A 144 -9.74 1.70 9.57
CA GLN A 144 -10.36 2.71 8.70
C GLN A 144 -9.97 2.50 7.22
N THR A 145 -10.73 3.14 6.33
CA THR A 145 -10.43 3.18 4.90
C THR A 145 -9.34 4.19 4.61
N ALA A 146 -8.35 3.82 3.80
CA ALA A 146 -7.29 4.75 3.39
C ALA A 146 -7.82 5.86 2.48
N GLY A 147 -7.19 7.04 2.58
CA GLY A 147 -7.36 8.12 1.61
C GLY A 147 -6.91 7.75 0.20
N LEU A 148 -7.39 8.49 -0.79
CA LEU A 148 -6.99 8.34 -2.19
C LEU A 148 -5.96 9.41 -2.55
N ASP A 149 -4.70 8.99 -2.68
CA ASP A 149 -3.62 9.86 -3.11
C ASP A 149 -3.27 9.60 -4.58
N VAL A 150 -2.97 10.67 -5.28
CA VAL A 150 -2.43 10.64 -6.65
C VAL A 150 -1.10 11.37 -6.69
N ARG A 151 -0.20 10.90 -7.55
CA ARG A 151 1.08 11.53 -7.84
C ARG A 151 0.99 12.26 -9.18
N VAL A 152 1.24 13.57 -9.17
CA VAL A 152 1.33 14.37 -10.39
C VAL A 152 2.53 13.95 -11.23
N ASN A 153 2.35 13.87 -12.54
CA ASN A 153 3.40 13.57 -13.50
C ASN A 153 4.25 14.82 -13.75
N ILE A 154 5.27 15.01 -12.91
CA ILE A 154 6.18 16.17 -12.96
C ILE A 154 7.02 16.26 -14.24
N LEU A 155 6.94 15.31 -15.16
CA LEU A 155 7.57 15.41 -16.48
C LEU A 155 6.91 16.52 -17.30
N ASN A 156 5.57 16.58 -17.26
CA ASN A 156 4.76 17.41 -18.14
C ASN A 156 3.86 18.40 -17.37
N GLU A 157 3.61 18.15 -16.08
CA GLU A 157 2.64 18.89 -15.28
C GLU A 157 3.25 19.59 -14.07
N LYS A 158 2.53 20.60 -13.55
CA LYS A 158 2.78 21.23 -12.25
C LYS A 158 1.69 20.82 -11.26
N ARG A 159 2.06 20.60 -10.00
CA ARG A 159 1.13 20.13 -8.95
C ARG A 159 -0.08 21.06 -8.79
N GLU A 160 0.17 22.36 -8.79
CA GLU A 160 -0.83 23.40 -8.61
C GLU A 160 -1.80 23.46 -9.81
N SER A 161 -1.32 23.20 -11.03
CA SER A 161 -2.16 23.17 -12.23
C SER A 161 -3.12 21.99 -12.19
N VAL A 162 -2.62 20.79 -11.87
CA VAL A 162 -3.47 19.59 -11.76
C VAL A 162 -4.47 19.73 -10.62
N LEU A 163 -4.07 20.32 -9.48
CA LEU A 163 -4.99 20.60 -8.38
C LEU A 163 -6.16 21.50 -8.84
N LYS A 164 -5.86 22.61 -9.53
CA LYS A 164 -6.90 23.49 -10.08
C LYS A 164 -7.83 22.77 -11.05
N GLU A 165 -7.28 21.91 -11.91
CA GLU A 165 -8.07 21.10 -12.86
C GLU A 165 -9.01 20.13 -12.13
N LEU A 166 -8.54 19.45 -11.08
CA LEU A 166 -9.37 18.56 -10.27
C LEU A 166 -10.49 19.31 -9.53
N LEU A 167 -10.19 20.48 -8.95
CA LEU A 167 -11.18 21.32 -8.28
C LEU A 167 -12.24 21.84 -9.27
N ALA A 168 -11.83 22.26 -10.47
CA ALA A 168 -12.73 22.68 -11.54
C ALA A 168 -13.64 21.54 -12.04
N ALA A 169 -13.16 20.28 -11.97
CA ALA A 169 -13.96 19.09 -12.25
C ALA A 169 -14.93 18.71 -11.10
N GLY A 170 -15.05 19.55 -10.06
CA GLY A 170 -15.95 19.33 -8.93
C GLY A 170 -15.44 18.33 -7.90
N LEU A 171 -14.17 17.93 -7.97
CA LEU A 171 -13.57 17.05 -6.99
C LEU A 171 -13.03 17.86 -5.81
N ARG A 172 -13.11 17.30 -4.61
CA ARG A 172 -12.42 17.84 -3.44
C ARG A 172 -11.03 17.23 -3.37
N ALA A 173 -10.02 18.07 -3.55
CA ALA A 173 -8.63 17.66 -3.53
C ALA A 173 -7.78 18.71 -2.80
N GLU A 174 -6.69 18.26 -2.19
CA GLU A 174 -5.70 19.11 -1.53
C GLU A 174 -4.29 18.59 -1.82
N ALA A 175 -3.28 19.43 -1.63
CA ALA A 175 -1.90 19.00 -1.67
C ALA A 175 -1.63 18.03 -0.50
N THR A 176 -0.87 16.96 -0.76
CA THR A 176 -0.40 16.13 0.34
C THR A 176 0.70 16.87 1.13
N PRO A 177 0.82 16.63 2.45
CA PRO A 177 1.69 17.43 3.32
C PRO A 177 3.19 17.18 3.11
N TYR A 178 3.59 16.00 2.65
CA TYR A 178 5.00 15.57 2.61
C TYR A 178 5.54 15.46 1.19
N SER A 179 4.84 14.75 0.30
CA SER A 179 5.29 14.58 -1.07
C SER A 179 5.13 15.87 -1.87
N PRO A 180 6.19 16.37 -2.55
CA PRO A 180 6.09 17.53 -3.42
C PRO A 180 5.27 17.27 -4.70
N TRP A 181 4.83 16.03 -4.93
CA TRP A 181 4.08 15.62 -6.12
C TRP A 181 2.64 15.24 -5.83
N GLY A 182 2.31 15.01 -4.55
CA GLY A 182 1.08 14.35 -4.15
C GLY A 182 -0.11 15.29 -4.06
N LEU A 183 -1.27 14.78 -4.49
CA LEU A 183 -2.59 15.35 -4.20
C LEU A 183 -3.45 14.28 -3.51
N ARG A 184 -4.16 14.67 -2.45
CA ARG A 184 -5.13 13.82 -1.74
C ARG A 184 -6.53 14.18 -2.19
N LEU A 185 -7.31 13.18 -2.58
CA LEU A 185 -8.70 13.33 -3.00
C LEU A 185 -9.64 12.81 -1.90
N GLN A 186 -10.74 13.52 -1.67
CA GLN A 186 -11.82 13.01 -0.83
C GLN A 186 -12.68 12.01 -1.59
N GLY A 187 -13.00 10.88 -0.93
CA GLY A 187 -13.77 9.81 -1.53
C GLY A 187 -13.00 9.01 -2.58
N LYS A 188 -13.74 8.30 -3.45
CA LYS A 188 -13.19 7.44 -4.50
C LYS A 188 -13.83 7.75 -5.86
N PRO A 189 -13.58 8.94 -6.43
CA PRO A 189 -14.14 9.31 -7.73
C PRO A 189 -13.66 8.38 -8.85
N ALA A 190 -14.44 8.29 -9.93
CA ALA A 190 -14.08 7.51 -11.11
C ALA A 190 -12.99 8.23 -11.93
N LEU A 191 -11.73 8.08 -11.50
CA LEU A 191 -10.59 8.79 -12.08
C LEU A 191 -10.42 8.58 -13.58
N ASN A 192 -10.76 7.38 -14.07
CA ASN A 192 -10.69 7.03 -15.49
C ASN A 192 -11.60 7.86 -16.41
N LYS A 193 -12.55 8.61 -15.83
CA LYS A 193 -13.41 9.54 -16.58
C LYS A 193 -12.82 10.95 -16.70
N LEU A 194 -11.72 11.24 -16.00
CA LEU A 194 -11.11 12.56 -15.99
C LEU A 194 -10.13 12.70 -17.16
N GLU A 195 -10.17 13.84 -17.84
CA GLU A 195 -9.23 14.16 -18.92
C GLU A 195 -7.78 14.16 -18.40
N ALA A 196 -7.52 14.81 -17.26
CA ALA A 196 -6.25 14.76 -16.53
C ALA A 196 -5.68 13.33 -16.38
N PHE A 197 -6.52 12.36 -16.01
CA PHE A 197 -6.05 10.99 -15.86
C PHE A 197 -5.70 10.36 -17.21
N ASN A 198 -6.58 10.53 -18.21
CA ASN A 198 -6.43 9.94 -19.54
C ASN A 198 -5.22 10.48 -20.30
N ARG A 199 -4.87 11.76 -20.10
CA ARG A 199 -3.66 12.39 -20.66
C ARG A 199 -2.39 12.13 -19.85
N GLY A 200 -2.48 11.42 -18.72
CA GLY A 200 -1.32 11.06 -17.89
C GLY A 200 -0.80 12.16 -17.00
N ALA A 201 -1.65 13.12 -16.60
CA ALA A 201 -1.30 14.20 -15.70
C ALA A 201 -0.98 13.72 -14.27
N PHE A 202 -1.54 12.57 -13.87
CA PHE A 202 -1.26 11.95 -12.58
C PHE A 202 -1.46 10.42 -12.61
N GLU A 203 -0.94 9.75 -11.58
CA GLU A 203 -1.08 8.32 -11.33
C GLU A 203 -1.60 8.07 -9.92
N VAL A 204 -2.41 7.02 -9.69
CA VAL A 204 -2.80 6.64 -8.32
C VAL A 204 -1.58 6.07 -7.59
N GLN A 205 -1.20 6.71 -6.49
CA GLN A 205 -0.08 6.28 -5.66
C GLN A 205 -0.14 6.94 -4.28
N ASP A 206 -0.07 6.12 -3.23
CA ASP A 206 0.05 6.58 -1.85
C ASP A 206 1.24 7.53 -1.67
N GLU A 207 1.06 8.61 -0.89
CA GLU A 207 2.10 9.59 -0.61
C GLU A 207 3.40 8.96 -0.07
N GLY A 208 3.31 7.97 0.82
CA GLY A 208 4.49 7.28 1.34
C GLY A 208 5.30 6.60 0.23
N SER A 209 4.62 5.96 -0.73
CA SER A 209 5.27 5.37 -1.90
C SER A 209 5.89 6.41 -2.84
N GLN A 210 5.42 7.66 -2.82
CA GLN A 210 6.03 8.76 -3.58
C GLN A 210 7.36 9.17 -2.94
N LEU A 211 7.41 9.27 -1.61
CA LEU A 211 8.64 9.57 -0.85
C LEU A 211 9.73 8.53 -1.08
N LEU A 212 9.37 7.24 -1.21
CA LEU A 212 10.32 6.17 -1.55
C LEU A 212 11.03 6.41 -2.89
N ALA A 213 10.29 6.83 -3.92
CA ALA A 213 10.87 7.16 -5.22
C ALA A 213 11.70 8.45 -5.15
N LEU A 214 11.28 9.42 -4.33
CA LEU A 214 12.00 10.67 -4.11
C LEU A 214 13.37 10.44 -3.42
N LEU A 215 13.45 9.55 -2.43
CA LEU A 215 14.69 9.21 -1.71
C LEU A 215 15.79 8.63 -2.60
N LEU A 216 15.39 7.95 -3.69
CA LEU A 216 16.33 7.48 -4.70
C LEU A 216 17.09 8.66 -5.31
N ASP A 217 16.44 9.82 -5.46
CA ASP A 217 17.04 11.06 -5.96
C ASP A 217 17.69 10.91 -7.34
N ALA A 218 17.07 10.12 -8.22
CA ALA A 218 17.56 9.85 -9.57
C ALA A 218 17.70 11.13 -10.41
N LYS A 219 18.85 11.29 -11.06
CA LYS A 219 19.22 12.46 -11.85
C LYS A 219 19.16 12.17 -13.35
N ARG A 220 19.20 13.25 -14.13
CA ARG A 220 19.25 13.18 -15.60
C ARG A 220 20.51 12.44 -16.06
N GLY A 221 20.37 11.60 -17.08
CA GLY A 221 21.49 10.88 -17.70
C GLY A 221 22.02 9.66 -16.93
N GLU A 222 21.61 9.45 -15.67
CA GLU A 222 22.03 8.30 -14.86
C GLU A 222 21.49 6.97 -15.41
N MET A 223 22.17 5.88 -15.06
CA MET A 223 21.63 4.53 -15.16
C MET A 223 21.04 4.10 -13.82
N VAL A 224 19.75 3.79 -13.82
CA VAL A 224 18.96 3.53 -12.63
C VAL A 224 18.23 2.20 -12.78
N ALA A 225 18.04 1.47 -11.68
CA ALA A 225 17.17 0.30 -11.63
C ALA A 225 16.10 0.42 -10.55
N ASP A 226 14.86 0.10 -10.91
CA ASP A 226 13.78 -0.29 -10.01
C ASP A 226 13.74 -1.83 -10.02
N PHE A 227 14.30 -2.46 -8.98
CA PHE A 227 14.63 -3.89 -8.99
C PHE A 227 13.41 -4.81 -8.78
N CYS A 228 12.34 -4.26 -8.21
CA CYS A 228 11.08 -4.94 -7.91
C CYS A 228 9.90 -4.06 -8.36
N ALA A 229 9.89 -3.72 -9.65
CA ALA A 229 9.06 -2.64 -10.19
C ALA A 229 7.55 -2.86 -10.06
N GLY A 230 7.08 -4.11 -9.97
CA GLY A 230 5.67 -4.44 -9.91
C GLY A 230 4.91 -3.87 -11.12
N ALA A 231 3.83 -3.14 -10.85
CA ALA A 231 3.06 -2.43 -11.87
C ALA A 231 3.69 -1.08 -12.29
N GLY A 232 4.92 -0.79 -11.85
CA GLY A 232 5.76 0.34 -12.24
C GLY A 232 5.37 1.70 -11.65
N GLY A 233 4.61 1.74 -10.55
CA GLY A 233 4.23 3.00 -9.92
C GLY A 233 5.44 3.87 -9.58
N LYS A 234 6.44 3.32 -8.89
CA LYS A 234 7.69 4.01 -8.53
C LYS A 234 8.59 4.23 -9.74
N THR A 235 8.71 3.25 -10.64
CA THR A 235 9.41 3.40 -11.93
C THR A 235 8.98 4.67 -12.68
N LEU A 236 7.67 4.93 -12.79
CA LEU A 236 7.17 6.12 -13.48
C LEU A 236 7.53 7.43 -12.76
N ALA A 237 7.59 7.43 -11.42
CA ALA A 237 8.07 8.60 -10.66
C ALA A 237 9.56 8.85 -10.94
N ILE A 238 10.37 7.79 -10.87
CA ILE A 238 11.82 7.84 -11.11
C ILE A 238 12.10 8.36 -12.52
N GLY A 239 11.41 7.84 -13.55
CA GLY A 239 11.57 8.30 -14.93
C GLY A 239 11.23 9.79 -15.11
N ALA A 240 10.21 10.29 -14.39
CA ALA A 240 9.84 11.70 -14.40
C ALA A 240 10.91 12.59 -13.72
N CYS A 241 11.53 12.11 -12.63
CA CYS A 241 12.68 12.78 -11.97
C CYS A 241 13.90 12.85 -12.89
N MET A 242 14.15 11.77 -13.64
CA MET A 242 15.22 11.69 -14.65
C MET A 242 14.91 12.52 -15.90
N ARG A 243 13.74 13.19 -15.98
CA ARG A 243 13.27 14.00 -17.11
C ARG A 243 13.31 13.25 -18.44
N ASN A 244 12.92 11.97 -18.39
CA ASN A 244 12.93 11.08 -19.55
C ASN A 244 14.32 10.95 -20.23
N THR A 245 15.40 11.00 -19.45
CA THR A 245 16.78 10.84 -19.94
C THR A 245 17.51 9.70 -19.22
N GLY A 246 18.68 9.29 -19.69
CA GLY A 246 19.44 8.18 -19.09
C GLY A 246 18.82 6.81 -19.42
N ARG A 247 19.04 5.83 -18.54
CA ARG A 247 18.45 4.49 -18.67
C ARG A 247 17.82 4.05 -17.37
N LEU A 248 16.52 3.74 -17.39
CA LEU A 248 15.80 3.21 -16.23
C LEU A 248 15.37 1.78 -16.48
N TYR A 249 15.98 0.82 -15.79
CA TYR A 249 15.55 -0.57 -15.84
C TYR A 249 14.42 -0.80 -14.83
N ALA A 250 13.37 -1.49 -15.26
CA ALA A 250 12.26 -1.90 -14.39
C ALA A 250 12.21 -3.44 -14.38
N PHE A 251 12.78 -4.04 -13.34
CA PHE A 251 12.87 -5.49 -13.19
C PHE A 251 11.70 -6.02 -12.38
N ASP A 252 11.17 -7.18 -12.77
CA ASP A 252 10.25 -7.96 -11.93
C ASP A 252 10.31 -9.44 -12.34
N THR A 253 10.04 -10.34 -11.40
CA THR A 253 9.92 -11.77 -11.70
C THR A 253 8.56 -12.13 -12.30
N ALA A 254 7.54 -11.30 -12.05
CA ALA A 254 6.20 -11.47 -12.55
C ALA A 254 5.98 -10.65 -13.83
N GLY A 255 6.18 -11.28 -14.99
CA GLY A 255 5.98 -10.64 -16.30
C GLY A 255 4.59 -9.97 -16.47
N HIS A 256 3.54 -10.59 -15.93
CA HIS A 256 2.18 -10.02 -15.98
C HIS A 256 2.05 -8.67 -15.24
N ARG A 257 2.87 -8.41 -14.20
CA ARG A 257 2.87 -7.11 -13.52
C ARG A 257 3.51 -6.02 -14.39
N LEU A 258 4.57 -6.38 -15.12
CA LEU A 258 5.20 -5.50 -16.10
C LEU A 258 4.28 -5.24 -17.31
N ASP A 259 3.42 -6.19 -17.68
CA ASP A 259 2.41 -5.93 -18.72
C ASP A 259 1.42 -4.83 -18.31
N ALA A 260 1.10 -4.73 -17.02
CA ALA A 260 0.28 -3.63 -16.48
C ALA A 260 1.02 -2.27 -16.50
N LEU A 261 2.35 -2.26 -16.57
CA LEU A 261 3.14 -1.03 -16.73
C LEU A 261 3.03 -0.47 -18.16
N LYS A 262 2.96 -1.30 -19.20
CA LYS A 262 2.93 -0.85 -20.61
C LYS A 262 1.91 0.27 -20.90
N PRO A 263 0.60 0.14 -20.58
CA PRO A 263 -0.36 1.20 -20.84
C PRO A 263 -0.13 2.44 -19.97
N ARG A 264 0.47 2.29 -18.78
CA ARG A 264 0.79 3.41 -17.89
C ARG A 264 2.02 4.18 -18.41
N LEU A 265 3.01 3.47 -18.93
CA LEU A 265 4.20 4.05 -19.56
C LEU A 265 3.84 4.85 -20.81
N ALA A 266 2.98 4.30 -21.67
CA ALA A 266 2.47 5.01 -22.83
C ALA A 266 1.76 6.31 -22.44
N ARG A 267 0.93 6.26 -21.39
CA ARG A 267 0.21 7.41 -20.87
C ARG A 267 1.10 8.44 -20.18
N SER A 268 2.20 8.02 -19.54
CA SER A 268 3.11 8.93 -18.84
C SER A 268 4.01 9.74 -19.77
N GLY A 269 4.19 9.30 -21.02
CA GLY A 269 5.10 9.93 -22.00
C GLY A 269 6.58 9.60 -21.79
N LEU A 270 6.89 8.55 -21.02
CA LEU A 270 8.27 8.12 -20.79
C LEU A 270 8.72 7.14 -21.87
N SER A 271 9.96 7.28 -22.31
CA SER A 271 10.62 6.43 -23.32
C SER A 271 11.98 5.88 -22.85
N ASN A 272 12.54 6.39 -21.75
CA ASN A 272 13.81 5.95 -21.17
C ASN A 272 13.69 4.70 -20.26
N VAL A 273 12.51 4.07 -20.21
CA VAL A 273 12.22 2.92 -19.35
C VAL A 273 12.38 1.61 -20.12
N HIS A 274 13.09 0.66 -19.52
CA HIS A 274 13.34 -0.67 -20.05
C HIS A 274 12.72 -1.73 -19.11
N PRO A 275 11.43 -2.08 -19.29
CA PRO A 275 10.82 -3.18 -18.55
C PRO A 275 11.49 -4.51 -18.92
N ALA A 276 11.90 -5.28 -17.92
CA ALA A 276 12.58 -6.55 -18.13
C ALA A 276 12.10 -7.58 -17.11
N ALA A 277 11.34 -8.57 -17.58
CA ALA A 277 11.02 -9.75 -16.78
C ALA A 277 12.31 -10.55 -16.54
N ILE A 278 12.58 -10.93 -15.29
CA ILE A 278 13.74 -11.72 -14.88
C ILE A 278 13.27 -13.04 -14.27
N ALA A 279 14.05 -14.11 -14.38
CA ALA A 279 13.66 -15.38 -13.74
C ALA A 279 13.76 -15.31 -12.21
N HIS A 280 14.81 -14.65 -11.72
CA HIS A 280 15.16 -14.50 -10.31
C HIS A 280 16.21 -13.40 -10.14
N GLU A 281 16.57 -13.04 -8.90
CA GLU A 281 17.52 -11.97 -8.60
C GLU A 281 18.94 -12.23 -9.14
N ARG A 282 19.28 -13.46 -9.55
CA ARG A 282 20.59 -13.84 -10.13
C ARG A 282 20.58 -13.99 -11.66
N ASP A 283 19.58 -13.44 -12.34
CA ASP A 283 19.41 -13.55 -13.80
C ASP A 283 20.62 -12.98 -14.56
N ASP A 284 20.95 -13.54 -15.73
CA ASP A 284 22.09 -13.08 -16.53
C ASP A 284 21.96 -11.62 -17.00
N ARG A 285 20.72 -11.13 -17.16
CA ARG A 285 20.45 -9.71 -17.45
C ARG A 285 20.94 -8.80 -16.31
N ILE A 286 20.80 -9.25 -15.06
CA ILE A 286 21.28 -8.55 -13.87
C ILE A 286 22.80 -8.62 -13.80
N LYS A 287 23.39 -9.80 -14.02
CA LYS A 287 24.86 -9.98 -14.02
C LYS A 287 25.58 -9.04 -14.99
N ARG A 288 24.99 -8.79 -16.16
CA ARG A 288 25.54 -7.87 -17.18
C ARG A 288 25.59 -6.41 -16.74
N LEU A 289 24.89 -6.06 -15.66
CA LEU A 289 24.79 -4.70 -15.12
C LEU A 289 25.59 -4.46 -13.84
N VAL A 290 26.31 -5.48 -13.34
CA VAL A 290 27.18 -5.37 -12.16
C VAL A 290 28.15 -4.19 -12.29
N GLY A 291 28.19 -3.34 -11.26
CA GLY A 291 29.07 -2.17 -11.18
C GLY A 291 28.76 -1.04 -12.17
N LYS A 292 27.56 -1.00 -12.78
CA LYS A 292 27.23 0.00 -13.81
C LYS A 292 26.17 1.02 -13.39
N LEU A 293 25.33 0.72 -12.41
CA LEU A 293 24.22 1.59 -12.04
C LEU A 293 24.67 2.70 -11.10
N ASP A 294 24.18 3.91 -11.34
CA ASP A 294 24.28 5.04 -10.42
C ASP A 294 23.37 4.83 -9.21
N ARG A 295 22.17 4.30 -9.44
CA ARG A 295 21.15 4.15 -8.40
C ARG A 295 20.32 2.90 -8.55
N VAL A 296 19.95 2.30 -7.42
CA VAL A 296 19.09 1.14 -7.37
C VAL A 296 18.05 1.33 -6.27
N LEU A 297 16.78 1.21 -6.64
CA LEU A 297 15.66 1.08 -5.72
C LEU A 297 15.29 -0.39 -5.60
N VAL A 298 15.20 -0.86 -4.36
CA VAL A 298 14.68 -2.16 -3.98
C VAL A 298 13.40 -1.94 -3.17
N ASP A 299 12.27 -1.80 -3.86
CA ASP A 299 10.93 -1.85 -3.25
C ASP A 299 10.58 -3.33 -3.02
N ALA A 300 11.12 -3.90 -1.95
CA ALA A 300 11.20 -5.34 -1.80
C ALA A 300 9.81 -5.98 -1.65
N PRO A 301 9.59 -7.18 -2.22
CA PRO A 301 8.40 -7.95 -1.90
C PRO A 301 8.35 -8.15 -0.38
N CYS A 302 7.24 -7.80 0.25
CA CYS A 302 7.07 -7.83 1.70
C CYS A 302 5.69 -8.38 2.08
N SER A 303 5.43 -8.48 3.38
CA SER A 303 4.15 -8.90 3.93
C SER A 303 2.97 -7.99 3.53
N GLY A 304 3.25 -6.72 3.20
CA GLY A 304 2.26 -5.72 2.82
C GLY A 304 1.41 -5.20 3.99
N LEU A 305 1.77 -5.51 5.24
CA LEU A 305 1.01 -5.17 6.44
C LEU A 305 0.91 -3.67 6.72
N GLY A 306 1.69 -2.84 6.05
CA GLY A 306 1.52 -1.37 6.04
C GLY A 306 0.28 -0.91 5.28
N THR A 307 -0.27 -1.75 4.38
CA THR A 307 -1.38 -1.38 3.48
C THR A 307 -2.75 -1.87 3.94
N LEU A 308 -2.91 -2.29 5.21
CA LEU A 308 -4.13 -2.94 5.70
C LEU A 308 -5.41 -2.09 5.58
N ARG A 309 -5.27 -0.76 5.56
CA ARG A 309 -6.40 0.15 5.31
C ARG A 309 -6.98 -0.01 3.89
N ARG A 310 -6.15 -0.45 2.94
CA ARG A 310 -6.49 -0.73 1.54
C ARG A 310 -6.79 -2.22 1.33
N ASN A 311 -5.97 -3.10 1.91
CA ASN A 311 -6.02 -4.55 1.74
C ASN A 311 -6.18 -5.26 3.11
N PRO A 312 -7.36 -5.17 3.73
CA PRO A 312 -7.57 -5.68 5.10
C PRO A 312 -7.54 -7.21 5.20
N ASP A 313 -7.57 -7.95 4.08
CA ASP A 313 -7.39 -9.40 4.06
C ASP A 313 -5.96 -9.83 4.37
N LEU A 314 -4.95 -8.98 4.13
CA LEU A 314 -3.55 -9.34 4.33
C LEU A 314 -3.25 -9.76 5.77
N LYS A 315 -3.84 -9.12 6.79
CA LYS A 315 -3.65 -9.53 8.20
C LYS A 315 -4.18 -10.93 8.50
N TRP A 316 -5.08 -11.48 7.69
CA TRP A 316 -5.63 -12.83 7.86
C TRP A 316 -4.94 -13.86 6.95
N ARG A 317 -4.35 -13.41 5.84
CA ARG A 317 -3.64 -14.25 4.87
C ARG A 317 -2.17 -14.44 5.20
N GLN A 318 -1.58 -13.52 5.97
CA GLN A 318 -0.20 -13.61 6.41
C GLN A 318 -0.04 -14.45 7.67
N SER A 319 1.16 -15.00 7.84
CA SER A 319 1.60 -15.74 9.02
C SER A 319 3.03 -15.37 9.36
N LEU A 320 3.47 -15.65 10.59
CA LEU A 320 4.85 -15.41 11.01
C LEU A 320 5.86 -16.12 10.11
N LYS A 321 5.57 -17.39 9.74
CA LYS A 321 6.39 -18.17 8.81
C LYS A 321 6.52 -17.50 7.44
N ALA A 322 5.42 -16.95 6.90
CA ALA A 322 5.46 -16.24 5.63
C ALA A 322 6.29 -14.95 5.69
N VAL A 323 6.31 -14.27 6.85
CA VAL A 323 7.19 -13.11 7.08
C VAL A 323 8.66 -13.54 7.07
N GLU A 324 9.01 -14.64 7.75
CA GLU A 324 10.38 -15.18 7.76
C GLU A 324 10.87 -15.57 6.37
N GLU A 325 10.04 -16.29 5.59
CA GLU A 325 10.33 -16.63 4.20
C GLU A 325 10.53 -15.38 3.33
N MET A 326 9.74 -14.34 3.60
CA MET A 326 9.85 -13.06 2.90
C MET A 326 11.13 -12.31 3.25
N SER A 327 11.51 -12.26 4.53
CA SER A 327 12.78 -11.67 4.98
C SER A 327 13.98 -12.35 4.31
N ALA A 328 14.00 -13.68 4.21
CA ALA A 328 15.07 -14.39 3.51
C ALA A 328 15.14 -13.99 2.01
N LYS A 329 13.99 -13.85 1.35
CA LYS A 329 13.91 -13.40 -0.04
C LYS A 329 14.36 -11.94 -0.20
N GLN A 330 13.97 -11.06 0.72
CA GLN A 330 14.38 -9.65 0.74
C GLN A 330 15.90 -9.53 0.84
N SER A 331 16.54 -10.30 1.72
CA SER A 331 18.01 -10.34 1.86
C SER A 331 18.69 -10.75 0.54
N ALA A 332 18.26 -11.85 -0.08
CA ALA A 332 18.83 -12.30 -1.35
C ALA A 332 18.68 -11.26 -2.48
N ILE A 333 17.51 -10.60 -2.54
CA ILE A 333 17.25 -9.53 -3.51
C ILE A 333 18.16 -8.32 -3.25
N LEU A 334 18.25 -7.88 -2.00
CA LEU A 334 19.04 -6.72 -1.61
C LEU A 334 20.53 -6.94 -1.89
N ASP A 335 21.05 -8.13 -1.59
CA ASP A 335 22.44 -8.53 -1.92
C ASP A 335 22.72 -8.52 -3.42
N SER A 336 21.76 -8.95 -4.24
CA SER A 336 21.93 -8.94 -5.69
C SER A 336 21.87 -7.53 -6.25
N ALA A 337 20.92 -6.73 -5.78
CA ALA A 337 20.74 -5.33 -6.16
C ALA A 337 21.97 -4.47 -5.80
N ALA A 338 22.59 -4.71 -4.65
CA ALA A 338 23.79 -3.99 -4.22
C ALA A 338 24.97 -4.13 -5.21
N LYS A 339 25.13 -5.32 -5.82
CA LYS A 339 26.22 -5.60 -6.79
C LYS A 339 26.12 -4.77 -8.08
N LEU A 340 24.93 -4.27 -8.40
CA LEU A 340 24.68 -3.44 -9.57
C LEU A 340 25.35 -2.06 -9.47
N LEU A 341 25.56 -1.56 -8.25
CA LEU A 341 26.05 -0.20 -8.05
C LEU A 341 27.54 -0.07 -8.33
N LYS A 342 27.89 1.02 -9.01
CA LYS A 342 29.27 1.53 -9.10
C LYS A 342 29.67 2.21 -7.78
N SER A 343 30.96 2.51 -7.61
CA SER A 343 31.45 3.35 -6.50
C SER A 343 30.77 4.71 -6.51
N GLY A 344 30.36 5.20 -5.35
CA GLY A 344 29.55 6.39 -5.15
C GLY A 344 28.05 6.22 -5.44
N GLY A 345 27.62 5.05 -5.93
CA GLY A 345 26.23 4.77 -6.27
C GLY A 345 25.31 4.64 -5.05
N ARG A 346 24.02 4.95 -5.22
CA ARG A 346 23.02 4.96 -4.14
C ARG A 346 22.09 3.74 -4.18
N LEU A 347 21.95 3.06 -3.05
CA LEU A 347 20.97 1.99 -2.83
C LEU A 347 19.84 2.51 -1.93
N VAL A 348 18.59 2.29 -2.33
CA VAL A 348 17.42 2.52 -1.46
C VAL A 348 16.70 1.19 -1.28
N TYR A 349 16.63 0.70 -0.04
CA TYR A 349 15.76 -0.40 0.35
C TYR A 349 14.46 0.15 0.89
N ALA A 350 13.32 -0.40 0.48
CA ALA A 350 12.03 0.01 0.98
C ALA A 350 11.05 -1.17 1.07
N THR A 351 10.10 -1.07 1.99
CA THR A 351 8.97 -2.00 2.11
C THR A 351 7.69 -1.25 2.46
N CYS A 352 6.54 -1.88 2.22
CA CYS A 352 5.26 -1.51 2.84
C CYS A 352 4.90 -2.42 4.02
N SER A 353 5.88 -2.75 4.87
CA SER A 353 5.68 -3.53 6.11
C SER A 353 5.73 -2.67 7.36
N LEU A 354 4.98 -3.09 8.39
CA LEU A 354 5.04 -2.52 9.75
C LEU A 354 5.97 -3.31 10.68
N LEU A 355 6.62 -4.36 10.19
CA LEU A 355 7.37 -5.31 11.00
C LEU A 355 8.87 -5.01 10.95
N SER A 356 9.53 -5.00 12.11
CA SER A 356 10.98 -4.78 12.19
C SER A 356 11.79 -5.87 11.50
N GLN A 357 11.26 -7.10 11.45
CA GLN A 357 11.87 -8.26 10.79
C GLN A 357 12.09 -8.05 9.28
N GLU A 358 11.26 -7.22 8.64
CA GLU A 358 11.38 -6.88 7.22
C GLU A 358 12.07 -5.52 7.01
N ASN A 359 12.35 -4.80 8.10
CA ASN A 359 12.76 -3.40 8.08
C ASN A 359 14.10 -3.22 8.79
N GLU A 360 14.11 -2.80 10.06
CA GLU A 360 15.34 -2.49 10.80
C GLU A 360 16.30 -3.68 10.89
N VAL A 361 15.79 -4.90 11.09
CA VAL A 361 16.62 -6.12 11.15
C VAL A 361 17.30 -6.38 9.79
N MET A 362 16.60 -6.12 8.68
CA MET A 362 17.17 -6.25 7.34
C MET A 362 18.31 -5.26 7.12
N VAL A 363 18.13 -4.02 7.58
CA VAL A 363 19.12 -2.94 7.46
C VAL A 363 20.38 -3.25 8.25
N GLN A 364 20.23 -3.75 9.48
CA GLN A 364 21.34 -4.17 10.33
C GLN A 364 22.14 -5.30 9.67
N ALA A 365 21.44 -6.36 9.25
CA ALA A 365 22.07 -7.51 8.60
C ALA A 365 22.82 -7.10 7.32
N PHE A 366 22.22 -6.26 6.47
CA PHE A 366 22.86 -5.77 5.26
C PHE A 366 24.09 -4.91 5.57
N SER A 367 23.98 -3.95 6.49
CA SER A 367 25.09 -3.06 6.83
C SER A 367 26.28 -3.81 7.43
N HIS A 368 26.02 -4.87 8.20
CA HIS A 368 27.06 -5.76 8.72
C HIS A 368 27.73 -6.60 7.63
N ALA A 369 26.95 -7.13 6.68
CA ALA A 369 27.45 -7.98 5.61
C ALA A 369 28.18 -7.20 4.49
N HIS A 370 27.89 -5.91 4.32
CA HIS A 370 28.39 -5.07 3.22
C HIS A 370 29.10 -3.82 3.74
N PRO A 371 30.33 -3.94 4.30
CA PRO A 371 31.06 -2.81 4.87
C PRO A 371 31.52 -1.77 3.83
N ASP A 372 31.39 -2.07 2.53
CA ASP A 372 31.57 -1.13 1.43
C ASP A 372 30.36 -0.22 1.19
N PHE A 373 29.26 -0.42 1.93
CA PHE A 373 28.07 0.44 1.91
C PHE A 373 27.98 1.28 3.17
N VAL A 374 27.94 2.61 3.01
CA VAL A 374 27.77 3.56 4.10
C VAL A 374 26.30 3.95 4.19
N ALA A 375 25.67 3.68 5.33
CA ALA A 375 24.30 4.10 5.59
C ALA A 375 24.20 5.64 5.64
N LEU A 376 23.22 6.21 4.97
CA LEU A 376 22.98 7.65 4.92
C LEU A 376 21.78 8.02 5.81
N PRO A 377 21.89 9.08 6.66
CA PRO A 377 20.77 9.54 7.48
C PRO A 377 19.61 10.04 6.61
N VAL A 378 18.48 9.32 6.63
CA VAL A 378 17.32 9.63 5.78
C VAL A 378 16.73 11.00 6.08
N GLN A 379 16.75 11.43 7.35
CA GLN A 379 16.28 12.77 7.73
C GLN A 379 17.04 13.88 7.00
N THR A 380 18.36 13.77 6.89
CA THR A 380 19.20 14.73 6.16
C THR A 380 18.84 14.71 4.68
N LEU A 381 18.71 13.52 4.08
CA LEU A 381 18.34 13.38 2.67
C LEU A 381 16.98 14.03 2.37
N LEU A 382 15.97 13.79 3.20
CA LEU A 382 14.63 14.40 3.05
C LEU A 382 14.69 15.92 3.20
N THR A 383 15.50 16.44 4.14
CA THR A 383 15.71 17.88 4.35
C THR A 383 16.35 18.52 3.12
N ASP A 384 17.36 17.89 2.54
CA ASP A 384 18.03 18.35 1.32
C ASP A 384 17.08 18.34 0.11
N LEU A 385 16.22 17.32 0.03
CA LEU A 385 15.15 17.18 -0.95
C LEU A 385 13.95 18.11 -0.69
N LYS A 386 14.02 18.96 0.34
CA LYS A 386 12.98 19.94 0.72
C LYS A 386 11.64 19.31 1.06
N VAL A 387 11.66 18.10 1.62
CA VAL A 387 10.45 17.45 2.15
C VAL A 387 10.07 18.15 3.46
N PRO A 388 8.84 18.66 3.58
CA PRO A 388 8.35 19.26 4.82
C PRO A 388 8.39 18.25 5.97
N GLU A 389 8.69 18.75 7.18
CA GLU A 389 8.65 17.96 8.42
C GLU A 389 9.48 16.66 8.35
N ALA A 390 10.61 16.67 7.64
CA ALA A 390 11.47 15.51 7.39
C ALA A 390 11.81 14.68 8.66
N SER A 391 11.99 15.33 9.80
CA SER A 391 12.25 14.66 11.08
C SER A 391 11.07 13.81 11.57
N SER A 392 9.83 14.27 11.36
CA SER A 392 8.62 13.56 11.77
C SER A 392 8.43 12.24 11.01
N LEU A 393 8.94 12.17 9.78
CA LEU A 393 8.85 11.02 8.88
C LEU A 393 9.87 9.92 9.20
N CYS A 394 10.81 10.20 10.11
CA CYS A 394 11.96 9.37 10.38
C CYS A 394 11.92 8.76 11.78
N ARG A 395 12.52 7.58 11.91
CA ARG A 395 12.82 6.96 13.21
C ARG A 395 14.34 6.84 13.35
N LEU A 396 14.83 7.14 14.54
CA LEU A 396 16.22 6.86 14.91
C LEU A 396 16.42 5.35 15.01
N GLY A 397 17.32 4.82 14.21
CA GLY A 397 17.80 3.44 14.27
C GLY A 397 19.00 3.29 15.20
N GLU A 398 19.60 2.10 15.16
CA GLU A 398 20.90 1.87 15.79
C GLU A 398 22.01 2.71 15.14
N GLU A 399 23.11 2.89 15.88
CA GLU A 399 24.29 3.64 15.42
C GLU A 399 24.02 5.11 15.04
N GLY A 400 22.85 5.66 15.42
CA GLY A 400 22.48 7.05 15.17
C GLY A 400 21.97 7.33 13.76
N ILE A 401 21.78 6.30 12.92
CA ILE A 401 21.27 6.47 11.56
C ILE A 401 19.74 6.55 11.58
N THR A 402 19.19 7.54 10.86
CA THR A 402 17.74 7.70 10.71
C THR A 402 17.22 6.96 9.49
N TYR A 403 16.08 6.27 9.64
CA TYR A 403 15.35 5.60 8.56
C TYR A 403 14.00 6.28 8.34
N LEU A 404 13.46 6.22 7.12
CA LEU A 404 12.06 6.58 6.90
C LEU A 404 11.18 5.54 7.61
N ARG A 405 10.25 5.99 8.45
CA ARG A 405 9.27 5.11 9.10
C ARG A 405 7.91 5.77 9.15
N LEU A 406 7.06 5.41 8.21
CA LEU A 406 5.70 5.94 8.11
C LEU A 406 4.73 5.01 8.83
N TRP A 407 4.01 5.58 9.77
CA TRP A 407 2.86 4.97 10.45
C TRP A 407 1.54 5.59 10.01
N PRO A 408 0.50 4.77 9.70
CA PRO A 408 -0.80 5.28 9.26
C PRO A 408 -1.49 6.26 10.21
N HIS A 409 -1.38 6.02 11.52
CA HIS A 409 -2.01 6.88 12.52
C HIS A 409 -1.30 8.22 12.73
N VAL A 410 -0.03 8.32 12.36
CA VAL A 410 0.76 9.56 12.50
C VAL A 410 0.71 10.37 11.20
N HIS A 411 1.01 9.72 10.08
CA HIS A 411 1.28 10.42 8.81
C HIS A 411 0.11 10.37 7.82
N GLN A 412 -0.96 9.63 8.15
CA GLN A 412 -2.11 9.42 7.26
C GLN A 412 -1.79 8.73 5.92
N THR A 413 -0.55 8.29 5.69
CA THR A 413 -0.12 7.42 4.59
C THR A 413 -0.32 5.94 4.93
N ASP A 414 -0.09 5.03 4.01
CA ASP A 414 0.13 3.64 4.40
C ASP A 414 1.43 3.48 5.21
N GLY A 415 1.61 2.32 5.82
CA GLY A 415 2.82 1.96 6.53
C GLY A 415 3.98 1.70 5.56
N PHE A 416 5.07 2.44 5.71
CA PHE A 416 6.26 2.30 4.87
C PHE A 416 7.54 2.40 5.68
N PHE A 417 8.59 1.79 5.14
CA PHE A 417 9.94 1.88 5.65
C PHE A 417 10.92 2.14 4.50
N ALA A 418 11.99 2.89 4.76
CA ALA A 418 13.15 2.95 3.88
C ALA A 418 14.46 3.22 4.57
N ALA A 419 15.51 2.61 4.04
CA ALA A 419 16.90 2.88 4.37
C ALA A 419 17.70 3.15 3.09
N VAL A 420 18.74 3.96 3.23
CA VAL A 420 19.55 4.42 2.10
C VAL A 420 21.02 4.19 2.41
N TRP A 421 21.75 3.66 1.44
CA TRP A 421 23.21 3.52 1.50
C TRP A 421 23.86 4.15 0.29
N GLN A 422 25.12 4.50 0.44
CA GLN A 422 26.03 4.82 -0.65
C GLN A 422 27.17 3.82 -0.69
N LYS A 423 27.47 3.29 -1.87
CA LYS A 423 28.63 2.44 -2.08
C LYS A 423 29.91 3.27 -2.08
N LYS A 424 30.94 2.82 -1.36
CA LYS A 424 32.27 3.46 -1.31
C LYS A 424 32.95 3.50 -2.67
#